data_AF-A0A5Z0PTT4-F1
#
_entry.id   AF-A0A5Z0PTT4-F1
#
_cell.length_a   1.000
_cell.length_b   1.000
_cell.length_c   1.000
_cell.angle_alpha   90.00
_cell.angle_beta   90.00
_cell.angle_gamma   90.00
#
_symmetry.space_group_name_H-M   'P 1'
#
loop_
_entity.id
_entity.type
_entity.pdbx_description
1 polymer ?
#
loop_
_entity_poly.entity_id
_entity_poly.type
_entity_poly.pdbx_seq_one_letter_code
_entity_poly.pdbx_strand_id
1 'polypeptide(L)'
;MDSFPEIEIAEYKIFDESNNNNDDNVLNISYGVDENYLDGVGVSIASVVLNNNIPLAFHIICDSYSPCFVKYIERLAVQHHIKISLYLIKVESLEVLPQTKVWSRAMYFRLFAFDYLSKKVNTLLYLDADVVCKGSLQDLLQLDLTEKIAAVVKDVDSIQNKVNERLRAFNLQGGYFNSGVVFVNLKLWKENALTEKAFLLLAGKEADSFKYPDQDVLNILLQDKVIFLPRPYNT
;
A
#
# COMPACT_ATOMS: atom_id res chain seq x y z
N MET A 1 5.54 27.02 0.56
CA MET A 1 6.11 26.16 1.62
C MET A 1 6.94 25.17 0.85
N ASP A 2 8.24 25.42 0.71
CA ASP A 2 8.98 25.10 -0.52
C ASP A 2 9.93 23.89 -0.38
N SER A 3 9.68 23.00 0.56
CA SER A 3 10.40 21.71 0.60
C SER A 3 9.58 20.62 1.27
N PHE A 4 9.54 19.47 0.59
CA PHE A 4 9.01 18.21 1.09
C PHE A 4 9.67 17.83 2.42
N PRO A 5 8.93 17.42 3.47
CA PRO A 5 9.55 16.84 4.65
C PRO A 5 10.28 15.56 4.21
N GLU A 6 11.56 15.44 4.50
CA GLU A 6 12.30 14.22 4.19
C GLU A 6 11.74 13.09 5.06
N ILE A 7 11.06 12.13 4.42
CA ILE A 7 10.50 10.98 5.10
C ILE A 7 11.59 9.94 5.19
N GLU A 8 12.09 9.76 6.40
CA GLU A 8 13.15 8.81 6.66
C GLU A 8 12.56 7.42 6.89
N ILE A 9 12.73 6.56 5.88
CA ILE A 9 12.51 5.12 5.99
C ILE A 9 13.87 4.44 5.98
N ALA A 10 14.14 3.62 7.01
CA ALA A 10 15.36 2.86 7.15
C ALA A 10 15.06 1.36 7.28
N GLU A 11 15.94 0.53 6.73
CA GLU A 11 15.91 -0.91 6.97
C GLU A 11 16.18 -1.20 8.45
N TYR A 12 15.28 -1.96 9.07
CA TYR A 12 15.40 -2.36 10.47
C TYR A 12 15.94 -3.78 10.60
N LYS A 13 15.30 -4.74 9.93
CA LYS A 13 15.70 -6.15 9.94
C LYS A 13 15.19 -6.86 8.69
N ILE A 14 15.98 -7.78 8.15
CA ILE A 14 15.60 -8.62 7.01
C ILE A 14 15.71 -10.08 7.44
N PHE A 15 14.66 -10.85 7.15
CA PHE A 15 14.64 -12.30 7.21
C PHE A 15 14.53 -12.80 5.77
N ASP A 16 15.60 -13.40 5.25
CA ASP A 16 15.61 -13.91 3.88
C ASP A 16 15.83 -15.41 3.91
N GLU A 17 14.73 -16.15 3.98
CA GLU A 17 14.69 -17.61 3.98
C GLU A 17 14.22 -18.15 2.62
N SER A 18 14.24 -17.29 1.59
CA SER A 18 13.74 -17.61 0.27
C SER A 18 14.72 -18.47 -0.53
N ASN A 19 14.19 -19.44 -1.27
CA ASN A 19 15.01 -20.38 -2.06
C ASN A 19 15.39 -19.84 -3.45
N ASN A 20 14.99 -18.60 -3.81
CA ASN A 20 15.11 -18.07 -5.16
C ASN A 20 16.21 -17.02 -5.28
N ASN A 21 17.10 -17.20 -6.26
CA ASN A 21 18.13 -16.22 -6.65
C ASN A 21 17.68 -15.27 -7.78
N ASN A 22 16.44 -15.37 -8.27
CA ASN A 22 15.91 -14.54 -9.35
C ASN A 22 14.71 -13.71 -8.85
N ASP A 23 14.92 -12.39 -8.74
CA ASP A 23 13.93 -11.42 -8.26
C ASP A 23 12.80 -11.12 -9.28
N ASP A 24 12.96 -11.54 -10.55
CA ASP A 24 12.09 -11.09 -11.66
C ASP A 24 10.65 -11.64 -11.64
N ASN A 25 10.31 -12.61 -10.77
CA ASN A 25 8.97 -13.20 -10.70
C ASN A 25 8.44 -13.34 -9.26
N VAL A 26 8.89 -12.46 -8.37
CA VAL A 26 8.44 -12.40 -6.97
C VAL A 26 7.28 -11.42 -6.84
N LEU A 27 6.17 -11.88 -6.23
CA LEU A 27 5.10 -10.97 -5.84
C LEU A 27 5.51 -10.26 -4.54
N ASN A 28 5.93 -9.00 -4.69
CA ASN A 28 6.27 -8.14 -3.57
C ASN A 28 4.99 -7.57 -2.96
N ILE A 29 4.83 -7.73 -1.65
CA ILE A 29 3.65 -7.31 -0.91
C ILE A 29 4.07 -6.35 0.20
N SER A 30 3.38 -5.22 0.37
CA SER A 30 3.72 -4.25 1.42
C SER A 30 2.54 -3.90 2.30
N TYR A 31 2.88 -3.58 3.55
CA TYR A 31 1.99 -3.03 4.57
C TYR A 31 2.62 -1.74 5.12
N GLY A 32 1.77 -0.77 5.45
CA GLY A 32 2.16 0.43 6.18
C GLY A 32 1.25 0.60 7.39
N VAL A 33 1.80 0.44 8.59
CA VAL A 33 1.01 0.35 9.83
C VAL A 33 1.69 1.05 10.99
N ASP A 34 0.93 1.37 12.03
CA ASP A 34 1.49 1.62 13.36
C ASP A 34 1.52 0.32 14.20
N GLU A 35 2.21 0.35 15.34
CA GLU A 35 2.40 -0.82 16.22
C GLU A 35 1.10 -1.58 16.55
N ASN A 36 -0.03 -0.88 16.64
CA ASN A 36 -1.31 -1.48 17.07
C ASN A 36 -1.91 -2.44 16.02
N TYR A 37 -1.47 -2.35 14.77
CA TYR A 37 -1.98 -3.17 13.66
C TYR A 37 -1.02 -4.29 13.25
N LEU A 38 0.12 -4.46 13.95
CA LEU A 38 1.10 -5.50 13.65
C LEU A 38 0.50 -6.91 13.69
N ASP A 39 -0.38 -7.21 14.64
CA ASP A 39 -1.05 -8.52 14.70
C ASP A 39 -1.92 -8.78 13.46
N GLY A 40 -2.59 -7.74 12.95
CA GLY A 40 -3.34 -7.79 11.69
C GLY A 40 -2.44 -8.13 10.51
N VAL A 41 -1.28 -7.47 10.41
CA VAL A 41 -0.27 -7.78 9.38
C VAL A 41 0.18 -9.23 9.45
N GLY A 42 0.43 -9.76 10.65
CA GLY A 42 0.79 -11.17 10.84
C GLY A 42 -0.28 -12.13 10.31
N VAL A 43 -1.55 -11.86 10.60
CA VAL A 43 -2.71 -12.63 10.08
C VAL A 43 -2.82 -12.50 8.57
N SER A 44 -2.64 -11.30 8.02
CA SER A 44 -2.70 -11.05 6.58
C SER A 44 -1.62 -11.83 5.83
N ILE A 45 -0.36 -11.75 6.27
CA ILE A 45 0.75 -12.52 5.68
C ILE A 45 0.46 -14.01 5.76
N ALA A 46 0.05 -14.52 6.94
CA ALA A 46 -0.31 -15.93 7.11
C ALA A 46 -1.40 -16.37 6.13
N SER A 47 -2.43 -15.56 5.92
CA SER A 47 -3.50 -15.86 4.96
C SER A 47 -3.02 -15.89 3.52
N VAL A 48 -2.10 -14.99 3.13
CA VAL A 48 -1.51 -14.98 1.79
C VAL A 48 -0.70 -16.25 1.56
N VAL A 49 0.23 -16.58 2.46
CA VAL A 49 1.13 -17.74 2.30
C VAL A 49 0.38 -19.07 2.30
N LEU A 50 -0.73 -19.17 3.04
CA LEU A 50 -1.53 -20.41 3.08
C LEU A 50 -2.36 -20.64 1.82
N ASN A 51 -2.66 -19.60 1.05
CA ASN A 51 -3.50 -19.67 -0.15
C ASN A 51 -2.70 -19.53 -1.46
N ASN A 52 -1.37 -19.39 -1.38
CA ASN A 52 -0.53 -19.10 -2.53
C ASN A 52 0.75 -19.93 -2.53
N ASN A 53 1.04 -20.56 -3.67
CA ASN A 53 2.27 -21.32 -3.91
C ASN A 53 3.13 -20.63 -4.98
N ILE A 54 3.25 -19.30 -4.88
CA ILE A 54 4.06 -18.46 -5.76
C ILE A 54 5.22 -17.84 -4.94
N PRO A 55 6.30 -17.37 -5.57
CA PRO A 55 7.34 -16.64 -4.86
C PRO A 55 6.79 -15.34 -4.25
N LEU A 56 6.97 -15.17 -2.94
CA LEU A 56 6.44 -14.04 -2.17
C LEU A 56 7.56 -13.34 -1.41
N ALA A 57 7.51 -12.01 -1.38
CA ALA A 57 8.34 -11.19 -0.50
C ALA A 57 7.47 -10.14 0.17
N PHE A 58 7.70 -9.90 1.47
CA PHE A 58 6.90 -8.98 2.27
C PHE A 58 7.74 -7.80 2.76
N HIS A 59 7.16 -6.60 2.70
CA HIS A 59 7.77 -5.34 3.10
C HIS A 59 6.87 -4.63 4.11
N ILE A 60 7.25 -4.66 5.37
CA ILE A 60 6.47 -4.07 6.47
C ILE A 60 7.11 -2.74 6.83
N ILE A 61 6.35 -1.65 6.73
CA ILE A 61 6.79 -0.30 7.13
C ILE A 61 6.00 0.07 8.37
N CYS A 62 6.72 0.32 9.47
CA CYS A 62 6.12 0.58 10.77
C CYS A 62 6.91 1.63 11.54
N ASP A 63 6.26 2.34 12.46
CA ASP A 63 6.90 3.33 13.34
C ASP A 63 7.67 2.67 14.50
N SER A 64 7.16 1.54 15.01
CA SER A 64 7.84 0.69 15.99
C SER A 64 7.49 -0.78 15.79
N TYR A 65 8.34 -1.68 16.29
CA TYR A 65 8.08 -3.12 16.30
C TYR A 65 8.17 -3.68 17.70
N SER A 66 7.13 -4.39 18.14
CA SER A 66 7.21 -5.14 19.39
C SER A 66 8.18 -6.32 19.25
N PRO A 67 9.00 -6.65 20.28
CA PRO A 67 9.91 -7.80 20.21
C PRO A 67 9.19 -9.13 19.93
N CYS A 68 7.95 -9.27 20.41
CA CYS A 68 7.13 -10.45 20.16
C CYS A 68 6.76 -10.57 18.67
N PHE A 69 6.34 -9.47 18.04
CA PHE A 69 6.01 -9.47 16.61
C PHE A 69 7.21 -9.87 15.75
N VAL A 70 8.39 -9.28 16.01
CA VAL A 70 9.63 -9.61 15.27
C VAL A 70 9.94 -11.10 15.34
N LYS A 71 9.78 -11.72 16.52
CA LYS A 71 9.99 -13.17 16.71
C LYS A 71 8.96 -14.01 15.96
N TYR A 72 7.69 -13.60 15.90
CA TYR A 72 6.67 -14.34 15.17
C TYR A 72 6.85 -14.26 13.65
N ILE A 73 7.21 -13.09 13.13
CA ILE A 73 7.50 -12.89 11.71
C ILE A 73 8.76 -13.66 11.28
N GLU A 74 9.82 -13.68 12.10
CA GLU A 74 11.01 -14.52 11.85
C GLU A 74 10.62 -16.00 11.69
N ARG A 75 9.78 -16.52 12.60
CA ARG A 75 9.28 -17.90 12.51
C ARG A 75 8.45 -18.14 11.26
N LEU A 76 7.62 -17.16 10.87
CA LEU A 76 6.81 -17.24 9.66
C LEU A 76 7.70 -17.29 8.41
N ALA A 77 8.75 -16.47 8.36
CA ALA A 77 9.73 -16.47 7.28
C ALA A 77 10.41 -17.84 7.12
N VAL A 78 10.91 -18.40 8.22
CA VAL A 78 11.56 -19.73 8.25
C VAL A 78 10.59 -20.84 7.86
N GLN A 79 9.37 -20.84 8.41
CA GLN A 79 8.40 -21.92 8.18
C GLN A 79 7.92 -21.97 6.72
N HIS A 80 7.84 -20.83 6.05
CA HIS A 80 7.30 -20.73 4.70
C HIS A 80 8.36 -20.45 3.62
N HIS A 81 9.64 -20.38 3.98
CA HIS A 81 10.75 -20.10 3.06
C HIS A 81 10.52 -18.82 2.23
N ILE A 82 10.19 -17.74 2.93
CA ILE A 82 9.88 -16.44 2.33
C ILE A 82 10.80 -15.35 2.84
N LYS A 83 10.88 -14.26 2.08
CA LYS A 83 11.57 -13.04 2.48
C LYS A 83 10.60 -12.09 3.18
N ILE A 84 10.97 -11.60 4.37
CA ILE A 84 10.25 -10.54 5.08
C ILE A 84 11.23 -9.47 5.51
N SER A 85 11.01 -8.25 5.03
CA SER A 85 11.82 -7.07 5.33
C SER A 85 11.02 -6.08 6.18
N LEU A 86 11.60 -5.67 7.30
CA LEU A 86 11.05 -4.69 8.23
C LEU A 86 11.75 -3.35 8.02
N TYR A 87 10.97 -2.29 7.89
CA TYR A 87 11.43 -0.92 7.74
C TYR A 87 10.85 -0.05 8.85
N LEU A 88 11.69 0.84 9.41
CA LEU A 88 11.25 1.86 10.36
C LEU A 88 11.00 3.17 9.62
N ILE A 89 9.85 3.78 9.89
CA ILE A 89 9.52 5.13 9.43
C ILE A 89 9.56 6.10 10.61
N LYS A 90 10.25 7.23 10.44
CA LYS A 90 10.19 8.34 11.40
C LYS A 90 8.91 9.15 11.19
N VAL A 91 8.10 9.24 12.24
CA VAL A 91 6.76 9.84 12.19
C VAL A 91 6.76 11.34 12.49
N GLU A 92 7.85 11.86 13.05
CA GLU A 92 8.00 13.28 13.39
C GLU A 92 7.89 14.17 12.14
N SER A 93 8.40 13.70 10.99
CA SER A 93 8.29 14.39 9.71
C SER A 93 6.85 14.47 9.18
N LEU A 94 5.92 13.69 9.76
CA LEU A 94 4.54 13.56 9.29
C LEU A 94 3.59 14.52 10.02
N GLU A 95 4.05 15.27 11.03
CA GLU A 95 3.20 16.21 11.77
C GLU A 95 2.49 17.23 10.87
N VAL A 96 3.10 17.56 9.74
CA VAL A 96 2.55 18.48 8.72
C VAL A 96 1.38 17.92 7.93
N LEU A 97 1.14 16.61 7.97
CA LEU A 97 0.04 15.96 7.26
C LEU A 97 -1.28 16.02 8.03
N PRO A 98 -2.43 16.13 7.33
CA PRO A 98 -3.72 16.13 7.99
C PRO A 98 -4.02 14.77 8.61
N GLN A 99 -4.42 14.77 9.88
CA GLN A 99 -4.96 13.59 10.57
C GLN A 99 -6.45 13.80 10.81
N THR A 100 -7.23 12.72 10.80
CA THR A 100 -8.63 12.78 11.21
C THR A 100 -8.77 12.18 12.61
N LYS A 101 -9.92 12.38 13.27
CA LYS A 101 -10.20 11.73 14.57
C LYS A 101 -10.23 10.19 14.49
N VAL A 102 -10.40 9.64 13.28
CA VAL A 102 -10.61 8.20 13.05
C VAL A 102 -9.37 7.53 12.47
N TRP A 103 -8.52 8.27 11.74
CA TRP A 103 -7.38 7.72 11.02
C TRP A 103 -6.08 8.39 11.44
N SER A 104 -5.13 7.57 11.89
CA SER A 104 -3.77 8.01 12.23
C SER A 104 -2.98 8.34 10.95
N ARG A 105 -1.85 9.02 11.11
CA ARG A 105 -0.93 9.32 9.99
C ARG A 105 -0.35 8.06 9.34
N ALA A 106 -0.49 6.89 9.98
CA ALA A 106 -0.12 5.60 9.41
C ALA A 106 -0.83 5.33 8.07
N MET A 107 -2.02 5.91 7.83
CA MET A 107 -2.70 5.78 6.54
C MET A 107 -1.87 6.27 5.34
N TYR A 108 -0.93 7.21 5.58
CA TYR A 108 -0.04 7.71 4.52
C TYR A 108 1.20 6.85 4.33
N PHE A 109 1.48 5.87 5.20
CA PHE A 109 2.66 5.01 5.07
C PHE A 109 2.67 4.28 3.73
N ARG A 110 1.50 4.02 3.14
CA ARG A 110 1.35 3.51 1.78
C ARG A 110 2.05 4.37 0.72
N LEU A 111 1.85 5.69 0.74
CA LEU A 111 2.48 6.62 -0.21
C LEU A 111 4.01 6.59 -0.09
N PHE A 112 4.53 6.42 1.13
CA PHE A 112 5.98 6.36 1.38
C PHE A 112 6.54 4.99 1.05
N ALA A 113 5.76 3.94 1.27
CA ALA A 113 6.06 2.59 0.81
C ALA A 113 6.30 2.60 -0.70
N PHE A 114 5.39 3.21 -1.46
CA PHE A 114 5.50 3.29 -2.92
C PHE A 114 6.76 4.03 -3.35
N ASP A 115 7.05 5.19 -2.77
CA ASP A 115 8.26 5.94 -3.11
C ASP A 115 9.54 5.19 -2.74
N TYR A 116 9.62 4.72 -1.49
CA TYR A 116 10.82 4.07 -0.96
C TYR A 116 11.12 2.74 -1.68
N LEU A 117 10.10 1.90 -1.86
CA LEU A 117 10.24 0.59 -2.49
C LEU A 117 10.41 0.68 -4.01
N SER A 118 10.06 1.81 -4.66
CA SER A 118 10.33 2.03 -6.09
C SER A 118 11.82 2.01 -6.45
N LYS A 119 12.69 2.11 -5.45
CA LYS A 119 14.15 2.00 -5.58
C LYS A 119 14.63 0.54 -5.52
N LYS A 120 13.75 -0.40 -5.16
CA LYS A 120 14.07 -1.81 -4.88
C LYS A 120 13.31 -2.77 -5.80
N VAL A 121 12.03 -2.48 -6.09
CA VAL A 121 11.15 -3.37 -6.85
C VAL A 121 10.30 -2.58 -7.86
N ASN A 122 9.90 -3.23 -8.94
CA ASN A 122 9.16 -2.59 -10.04
C ASN A 122 7.63 -2.61 -9.83
N THR A 123 7.10 -3.64 -9.18
CA THR A 123 5.68 -3.80 -8.88
C THR A 123 5.49 -4.16 -7.42
N LEU A 124 4.34 -3.79 -6.86
CA LEU A 124 4.04 -4.02 -5.45
C LEU A 124 2.54 -4.20 -5.25
N LEU A 125 2.13 -5.23 -4.51
CA LEU A 125 0.78 -5.33 -3.99
C LEU A 125 0.74 -4.72 -2.59
N TYR A 126 0.03 -3.63 -2.42
CA TYR A 126 -0.28 -3.09 -1.11
C TYR A 126 -1.55 -3.72 -0.56
N LEU A 127 -1.51 -4.10 0.72
CA LEU A 127 -2.65 -4.59 1.49
C LEU A 127 -2.79 -3.77 2.78
N ASP A 128 -4.02 -3.39 3.13
CA ASP A 128 -4.34 -2.94 4.48
C ASP A 128 -4.14 -4.09 5.49
N ALA A 129 -3.84 -3.74 6.74
CA ALA A 129 -3.50 -4.71 7.79
C ALA A 129 -4.65 -5.65 8.17
N ASP A 130 -5.89 -5.28 7.85
CA ASP A 130 -7.09 -6.06 8.12
C ASP A 130 -7.52 -6.93 6.92
N VAL A 131 -6.76 -6.91 5.82
CA VAL A 131 -7.05 -7.73 4.64
C VAL A 131 -6.66 -9.19 4.89
N VAL A 132 -7.60 -10.10 4.65
CA VAL A 132 -7.39 -11.55 4.69
C VAL A 132 -7.52 -12.14 3.29
N CYS A 133 -6.45 -12.75 2.80
CA CYS A 133 -6.42 -13.43 1.51
C CYS A 133 -7.05 -14.82 1.61
N LYS A 134 -8.03 -15.11 0.75
CA LYS A 134 -8.74 -16.40 0.67
C LYS A 134 -8.57 -17.11 -0.68
N GLY A 135 -7.79 -16.53 -1.59
CA GLY A 135 -7.68 -16.98 -2.97
C GLY A 135 -6.27 -16.88 -3.51
N SER A 136 -6.08 -17.39 -4.73
CA SER A 136 -4.80 -17.28 -5.41
C SER A 136 -4.60 -15.86 -5.95
N LEU A 137 -3.36 -15.38 -5.83
CA LEU A 137 -2.83 -14.12 -6.36
C LEU A 137 -1.97 -14.37 -7.62
N GLN A 138 -1.95 -15.60 -8.14
CA GLN A 138 -1.15 -15.98 -9.31
C GLN A 138 -1.42 -15.07 -10.52
N ASP A 139 -2.67 -14.65 -10.72
CA ASP A 139 -3.07 -13.81 -11.85
C ASP A 139 -2.43 -12.41 -11.78
N LEU A 140 -2.06 -11.92 -10.59
CA LEU A 140 -1.40 -10.62 -10.45
C LEU A 140 0.04 -10.63 -10.99
N LEU A 141 0.74 -11.78 -10.94
CA LEU A 141 2.08 -11.92 -11.54
C LEU A 141 2.04 -11.82 -13.06
N GLN A 142 0.91 -12.13 -13.68
CA GLN A 142 0.72 -12.12 -15.13
C GLN A 142 0.02 -10.85 -15.61
N LEU A 143 -0.43 -9.99 -14.69
CA LEU A 143 -1.17 -8.78 -15.04
C LEU A 143 -0.23 -7.72 -15.61
N ASP A 144 -0.48 -7.31 -16.84
CA ASP A 144 0.28 -6.26 -17.51
C ASP A 144 -0.08 -4.87 -16.97
N LEU A 145 0.87 -4.23 -16.29
CA LEU A 145 0.79 -2.84 -15.81
C LEU A 145 1.66 -1.87 -16.63
N THR A 146 2.12 -2.24 -17.83
CA THR A 146 3.08 -1.43 -18.60
C THR A 146 2.56 -0.02 -18.91
N GLU A 147 1.25 0.13 -19.17
CA GLU A 147 0.61 1.42 -19.48
C GLU A 147 -0.32 1.92 -18.36
N LYS A 148 -0.37 1.23 -17.23
CA LYS A 148 -1.31 1.50 -16.13
C LYS A 148 -0.58 1.57 -14.81
N ILE A 149 -0.89 2.59 -14.02
CA ILE A 149 -0.16 2.85 -12.77
C ILE A 149 -0.56 1.84 -11.70
N ALA A 150 -1.83 1.42 -11.67
CA ALA A 150 -2.29 0.44 -10.70
C ALA A 150 -3.44 -0.42 -11.21
N ALA A 151 -3.61 -1.59 -10.61
CA ALA A 151 -4.82 -2.37 -10.64
C ALA A 151 -5.49 -2.32 -9.26
N VAL A 152 -6.78 -1.99 -9.24
CA VAL A 152 -7.55 -1.62 -8.04
C VAL A 152 -8.97 -2.17 -8.11
N VAL A 153 -9.67 -2.21 -6.99
CA VAL A 153 -11.07 -2.65 -6.94
C VAL A 153 -11.99 -1.46 -6.68
N LYS A 154 -13.05 -1.33 -7.49
CA LYS A 154 -14.07 -0.28 -7.29
C LYS A 154 -14.66 -0.38 -5.89
N ASP A 155 -14.87 0.77 -5.27
CA ASP A 155 -15.58 0.86 -4.00
C ASP A 155 -17.08 0.58 -4.22
N VAL A 156 -17.79 0.23 -3.14
CA VAL A 156 -19.21 -0.14 -3.18
C VAL A 156 -20.10 1.02 -3.67
N ASP A 157 -21.26 0.69 -4.22
CA ASP A 157 -22.20 1.66 -4.80
C ASP A 157 -22.59 2.78 -3.82
N SER A 158 -22.72 2.46 -2.52
CA SER A 158 -23.03 3.46 -1.50
C SER A 158 -21.93 4.51 -1.33
N ILE A 159 -20.67 4.15 -1.59
CA ILE A 159 -19.55 5.09 -1.60
C ILE A 159 -19.52 5.84 -2.94
N GLN A 160 -19.66 5.13 -4.08
CA GLN A 160 -19.72 5.76 -5.41
C GLN A 160 -20.72 6.91 -5.48
N ASN A 161 -21.93 6.69 -4.94
CA ASN A 161 -23.01 7.69 -4.97
C ASN A 161 -22.69 8.95 -4.16
N LYS A 162 -21.88 8.82 -3.09
CA LYS A 162 -21.51 9.94 -2.21
C LYS A 162 -20.28 10.70 -2.68
N VAL A 163 -19.46 10.10 -3.55
CA VAL A 163 -18.21 10.73 -4.02
C VAL A 163 -18.50 12.05 -4.75
N ASN A 164 -19.52 12.11 -5.59
CA ASN A 164 -19.86 13.33 -6.33
C ASN A 164 -20.43 14.46 -5.46
N GLU A 165 -20.95 14.17 -4.27
CA GLU A 165 -21.42 15.20 -3.34
C GLU A 165 -20.25 15.98 -2.74
N ARG A 166 -19.11 15.30 -2.49
CA ARG A 166 -17.93 15.85 -1.81
C ARG A 166 -16.77 16.21 -2.73
N LEU A 167 -16.58 15.46 -3.82
CA LEU A 167 -15.46 15.58 -4.77
C LEU A 167 -15.95 15.91 -6.20
N ARG A 168 -17.05 16.65 -6.33
CA ARG A 168 -17.68 16.97 -7.63
C ARG A 168 -16.71 17.52 -8.67
N ALA A 169 -15.75 18.34 -8.24
CA ALA A 169 -14.76 18.97 -9.11
C ALA A 169 -13.84 17.97 -9.84
N PHE A 170 -13.69 16.75 -9.30
CA PHE A 170 -12.80 15.72 -9.84
C PHE A 170 -13.52 14.66 -10.69
N ASN A 171 -14.86 14.66 -10.69
CA ASN A 171 -15.67 13.76 -11.52
C ASN A 171 -15.29 12.27 -11.39
N LEU A 172 -15.20 11.77 -10.16
CA LEU A 172 -14.71 10.41 -9.86
C LEU A 172 -15.81 9.34 -9.83
N GLN A 173 -17.08 9.72 -10.02
CA GLN A 173 -18.21 8.79 -9.93
C GLN A 173 -18.08 7.63 -10.93
N GLY A 174 -18.26 6.41 -10.46
CA GLY A 174 -18.19 5.20 -11.28
C GLY A 174 -16.77 4.67 -11.50
N GLY A 175 -15.75 5.47 -11.19
CA GLY A 175 -14.33 5.10 -11.22
C GLY A 175 -13.67 5.03 -9.85
N TYR A 176 -14.38 5.41 -8.78
CA TYR A 176 -13.80 5.51 -7.45
C TYR A 176 -13.44 4.12 -6.88
N PHE A 177 -12.24 3.92 -6.37
CA PHE A 177 -11.74 2.63 -5.88
C PHE A 177 -11.39 2.68 -4.40
N ASN A 178 -11.44 1.52 -3.76
CA ASN A 178 -10.98 1.33 -2.39
C ASN A 178 -9.45 1.22 -2.36
N SER A 179 -8.79 1.87 -1.40
CA SER A 179 -7.32 1.92 -1.32
C SER A 179 -6.66 0.79 -0.51
N GLY A 180 -7.44 -0.14 0.04
CA GLY A 180 -6.94 -1.22 0.89
C GLY A 180 -6.34 -2.41 0.12
N VAL A 181 -6.59 -2.51 -1.19
CA VAL A 181 -5.96 -3.50 -2.07
C VAL A 181 -5.55 -2.81 -3.37
N VAL A 182 -4.26 -2.57 -3.54
CA VAL A 182 -3.71 -1.81 -4.68
C VAL A 182 -2.47 -2.51 -5.22
N PHE A 183 -2.55 -3.04 -6.44
CA PHE A 183 -1.39 -3.57 -7.15
C PHE A 183 -0.79 -2.47 -8.04
N VAL A 184 0.38 -1.96 -7.68
CA VAL A 184 0.96 -0.74 -8.26
C VAL A 184 2.23 -1.04 -9.08
N ASN A 185 2.38 -0.32 -10.18
CA ASN A 185 3.61 -0.20 -10.94
C ASN A 185 4.46 0.93 -10.32
N LEU A 186 5.45 0.54 -9.51
CA LEU A 186 6.31 1.49 -8.79
C LEU A 186 7.24 2.28 -9.71
N LYS A 187 7.58 1.72 -10.88
CA LYS A 187 8.35 2.45 -11.89
C LYS A 187 7.54 3.65 -12.41
N LEU A 188 6.30 3.42 -12.86
CA LEU A 188 5.41 4.51 -13.29
C LEU A 188 5.07 5.46 -12.15
N TRP A 189 4.90 4.95 -10.93
CA TRP A 189 4.66 5.77 -9.74
C TRP A 189 5.78 6.80 -9.54
N LYS A 190 7.03 6.34 -9.60
CA LYS A 190 8.23 7.17 -9.46
C LYS A 190 8.41 8.14 -10.63
N GLU A 191 8.29 7.66 -11.87
CA GLU A 191 8.44 8.48 -13.09
C GLU A 191 7.44 9.65 -13.14
N ASN A 192 6.26 9.48 -12.54
CA ASN A 192 5.22 10.50 -12.50
C ASN A 192 5.27 11.38 -11.23
N ALA A 193 6.25 11.19 -10.35
CA ALA A 193 6.38 11.89 -9.06
C ALA A 193 5.06 11.87 -8.25
N LEU A 194 4.40 10.71 -8.18
CA LEU A 194 3.04 10.63 -7.63
C LEU A 194 2.99 10.85 -6.11
N THR A 195 4.03 10.46 -5.38
CA THR A 195 4.11 10.77 -3.95
C THR A 195 4.08 12.28 -3.72
N GLU A 196 4.97 13.03 -4.37
CA GLU A 196 5.00 14.50 -4.25
C GLU A 196 3.65 15.14 -4.62
N LYS A 197 3.03 14.72 -5.73
CA LYS A 197 1.70 15.20 -6.13
C LYS A 197 0.61 14.87 -5.11
N ALA A 198 0.68 13.71 -4.47
CA ALA A 198 -0.26 13.32 -3.42
C ALA A 198 -0.17 14.27 -2.24
N PHE A 199 1.05 14.63 -1.84
CA PHE A 199 1.27 15.60 -0.78
C PHE A 199 0.78 17.01 -1.12
N LEU A 200 1.03 17.48 -2.34
CA LEU A 200 0.53 18.79 -2.76
C LEU A 200 -1.00 18.87 -2.68
N LEU A 201 -1.71 17.77 -2.98
CA LEU A 201 -3.16 17.69 -2.79
C LEU A 201 -3.54 17.66 -1.30
N LEU A 202 -2.84 16.88 -0.48
CA LEU A 202 -3.08 16.79 0.97
C LEU A 202 -2.77 18.07 1.75
N ALA A 203 -1.87 18.91 1.24
CA ALA A 203 -1.52 20.22 1.79
C ALA A 203 -2.28 21.37 1.11
N GLY A 204 -3.04 21.06 0.05
CA GLY A 204 -3.78 22.01 -0.76
C GLY A 204 -5.08 22.48 -0.11
N LYS A 205 -5.78 23.41 -0.76
CA LYS A 205 -7.06 23.94 -0.27
C LYS A 205 -8.18 22.90 -0.34
N GLU A 206 -8.02 21.91 -1.20
CA GLU A 206 -8.94 20.81 -1.42
C GLU A 206 -8.88 19.76 -0.29
N ALA A 207 -7.82 19.77 0.54
CA ALA A 207 -7.62 18.81 1.61
C ALA A 207 -8.81 18.72 2.59
N ASP A 208 -9.47 19.84 2.87
CA ASP A 208 -10.65 19.92 3.74
C ASP A 208 -11.87 19.16 3.18
N SER A 209 -11.89 18.89 1.86
CA SER A 209 -12.95 18.10 1.21
C SER A 209 -12.71 16.59 1.26
N PHE A 210 -11.50 16.16 1.65
CA PHE A 210 -11.13 14.76 1.66
C PHE A 210 -11.66 14.06 2.90
N LYS A 211 -12.59 13.14 2.69
CA LYS A 211 -13.18 12.34 3.77
C LYS A 211 -12.30 11.13 4.08
N TYR A 212 -11.66 10.58 3.05
CA TYR A 212 -10.73 9.46 3.13
C TYR A 212 -9.43 9.93 2.46
N PRO A 213 -8.58 10.71 3.15
CA PRO A 213 -7.51 11.49 2.51
C PRO A 213 -6.59 10.70 1.59
N ASP A 214 -6.14 9.53 2.02
CA ASP A 214 -5.30 8.62 1.24
C ASP A 214 -6.03 8.11 -0.02
N GLN A 215 -7.26 7.61 0.14
CA GLN A 215 -8.06 7.02 -0.91
C GLN A 215 -8.51 8.07 -1.93
N ASP A 216 -8.93 9.24 -1.46
CA ASP A 216 -9.36 10.36 -2.28
C ASP A 216 -8.24 10.85 -3.18
N VAL A 217 -7.05 11.05 -2.61
CA VAL A 217 -5.88 11.51 -3.34
C VAL A 217 -5.44 10.49 -4.38
N LEU A 218 -5.43 9.19 -4.03
CA LEU A 218 -5.14 8.13 -5.00
C LEU A 218 -6.15 8.15 -6.15
N ASN A 219 -7.44 8.29 -5.86
CA ASN A 219 -8.48 8.35 -6.89
C ASN A 219 -8.35 9.56 -7.81
N ILE A 220 -7.99 10.73 -7.26
CA ILE A 220 -7.74 11.94 -8.05
C ILE A 220 -6.52 11.77 -8.97
N LEU A 221 -5.41 11.24 -8.45
CA LEU A 221 -4.17 11.13 -9.21
C LEU A 221 -4.20 10.04 -10.28
N LEU A 222 -4.92 8.96 -10.00
CA LEU A 222 -4.95 7.75 -10.82
C LEU A 222 -6.20 7.63 -11.71
N GLN A 223 -7.03 8.67 -11.79
CA GLN A 223 -8.15 8.73 -12.72
C GLN A 223 -7.69 8.36 -14.15
N ASP A 224 -8.40 7.42 -14.78
CA ASP A 224 -8.12 6.84 -16.12
C ASP A 224 -6.78 6.08 -16.29
N LYS A 225 -6.00 5.96 -15.21
CA LYS A 225 -4.67 5.31 -15.20
C LYS A 225 -4.68 3.95 -14.50
N VAL A 226 -5.86 3.40 -14.21
CA VAL A 226 -6.01 2.13 -13.50
C VAL A 226 -6.64 1.02 -14.34
N ILE A 227 -6.40 -0.22 -13.93
CA ILE A 227 -7.15 -1.42 -14.30
C ILE A 227 -8.11 -1.74 -13.15
N PHE A 228 -9.37 -2.06 -13.45
CA PHE A 228 -10.30 -2.52 -12.42
C PHE A 228 -10.26 -4.04 -12.29
N LEU A 229 -9.81 -4.51 -11.13
CA LEU A 229 -9.84 -5.91 -10.75
C LEU A 229 -11.26 -6.36 -10.41
N PRO A 230 -11.56 -7.67 -10.53
CA PRO A 230 -12.82 -8.24 -10.09
C PRO A 230 -13.10 -7.99 -8.59
N ARG A 231 -14.39 -7.86 -8.24
CA ARG A 231 -14.85 -7.63 -6.85
C ARG A 231 -14.26 -8.61 -5.80
N PRO A 232 -14.04 -9.90 -6.08
CA PRO A 232 -13.45 -10.82 -5.10
C PRO A 232 -12.09 -10.42 -4.52
N TYR A 233 -11.34 -9.54 -5.18
CA TYR A 233 -10.09 -9.01 -4.63
C TYR A 233 -10.31 -8.05 -3.45
N ASN A 234 -11.50 -7.46 -3.30
CA ASN A 234 -11.85 -6.55 -2.21
C ASN A 234 -13.38 -6.49 -2.06
N THR A 235 -13.92 -7.24 -1.09
CA THR A 235 -15.35 -7.52 -0.92
C THR A 235 -15.96 -6.83 0.28
#